data_AF-A0A934TLI3-F1
#
_entry.id   AF-A0A934TLI3-F1
#
_cell.length_a   1.000
_cell.length_b   1.000
_cell.length_c   1.000
_cell.angle_alpha   90.00
_cell.angle_beta   90.00
_cell.angle_gamma   90.00
#
_symmetry.space_group_name_H-M   'P 1'
#
loop_
_entity.id
_entity.type
_entity.pdbx_description
1 polymer ?
#
loop_
_entity_poly.entity_id
_entity_poly.type
_entity_poly.pdbx_seq_one_letter_code
_entity_poly.pdbx_strand_id
1 'polypeptide(L)'
;MTTADEQNTRLMEAFIEKALPKLVEALAPHVEGQIAGLKDNATKLLDEVKDHRRASAEKDELLDQMRQVLEAVGKPSPTMPQTFTPPAAKKPIQLTREQARDPAIYRAAKAQAEKAGVPLQIVREG
;
A
#
# COMPACT_ATOMS: atom_id res chain seq x y z
N MET A 1 24.15 10.29 73.27
CA MET A 1 24.03 10.63 71.83
C MET A 1 24.39 12.11 71.71
N THR A 2 25.67 12.45 71.87
CA THR A 2 26.68 12.69 70.80
C THR A 2 26.38 13.94 69.96
N THR A 3 26.82 15.09 70.48
CA THR A 3 26.88 16.40 69.78
C THR A 3 27.60 16.34 68.43
N ALA A 4 28.47 15.35 68.22
CA ALA A 4 29.11 15.05 66.94
C ALA A 4 28.10 14.61 65.85
N ASP A 5 27.07 13.84 66.21
CA ASP A 5 26.05 13.40 65.26
C ASP A 5 25.10 14.55 64.87
N GLU A 6 24.82 15.45 65.81
CA GLU A 6 24.04 16.67 65.52
C GLU A 6 24.81 17.63 64.62
N GLN A 7 26.12 17.79 64.82
CA GLN A 7 26.98 18.59 63.93
C GLN A 7 27.08 17.98 62.53
N ASN A 8 27.22 16.66 62.44
CA ASN A 8 27.26 15.96 61.16
C ASN A 8 25.93 16.09 60.39
N THR A 9 24.80 15.93 61.09
CA THR A 9 23.46 16.14 60.52
C THR A 9 23.30 17.57 59.98
N ARG A 10 23.70 18.59 60.74
CA ARG A 10 23.65 19.99 60.29
C ARG A 10 24.55 20.27 59.07
N LEU A 11 25.73 19.66 59.01
CA LEU A 11 26.63 19.79 57.86
C LEU A 11 26.07 19.09 56.62
N MET A 12 25.44 17.92 56.78
CA MET A 12 24.73 17.25 55.71
C MET A 12 23.53 18.06 55.21
N GLU A 13 22.72 18.62 56.10
CA GLU A 13 21.59 19.49 55.72
C GLU A 13 22.06 20.72 54.96
N ALA A 14 23.10 21.42 55.46
CA ALA A 14 23.67 22.58 54.78
C ALA A 14 24.31 22.22 53.42
N PHE A 15 24.87 21.01 53.29
CA PHE A 15 25.37 20.51 52.01
C PHE A 15 24.23 20.20 51.04
N ILE A 16 23.18 19.52 51.50
CA ILE A 16 21.98 19.20 50.72
C ILE A 16 21.32 20.49 50.23
N GLU A 17 21.11 21.49 51.10
CA GLU A 17 20.54 22.78 50.72
C GLU A 17 21.35 23.52 49.64
N LYS A 18 22.68 23.42 49.69
CA LYS A 18 23.56 24.07 48.71
C LYS A 18 23.75 23.25 47.43
N ALA A 19 23.66 21.93 47.52
CA ALA A 19 23.87 21.01 46.40
C ALA A 19 22.59 20.83 45.57
N LEU A 20 21.41 20.82 46.21
CA LEU A 20 20.13 20.64 45.51
C LEU A 20 19.93 21.61 44.35
N PRO A 21 20.12 22.94 44.51
CA PRO A 21 19.92 23.89 43.41
C PRO A 21 20.82 23.58 42.21
N LYS A 22 22.09 23.23 42.46
CA LYS A 22 23.05 22.87 41.42
C LYS A 22 22.72 21.55 40.73
N LEU A 23 22.20 20.58 41.48
CA LEU A 23 21.73 19.31 40.93
C LEU A 23 20.50 19.52 40.05
N VAL A 24 19.55 20.37 40.48
CA VAL A 24 18.37 20.72 39.70
C VAL A 24 18.77 21.48 38.42
N GLU A 25 19.66 22.46 38.49
CA GLU A 25 20.18 23.16 37.32
C GLU A 25 20.90 22.22 36.34
N ALA A 26 21.64 21.24 36.84
CA ALA A 26 22.32 20.25 36.01
C ALA A 26 21.37 19.25 35.35
N LEU A 27 20.27 18.89 36.04
CA LEU A 27 19.28 17.92 35.54
C LEU A 27 18.20 18.53 34.66
N ALA A 28 17.86 19.80 34.87
CA ALA A 28 16.88 20.55 34.09
C ALA A 28 17.04 20.39 32.56
N PRO A 29 18.23 20.62 31.96
CA PRO A 29 18.40 20.47 30.51
C PRO A 29 18.21 19.02 30.03
N HIS A 30 18.50 18.03 30.87
CA HIS A 30 18.29 16.63 30.51
C HIS A 30 16.80 16.28 30.49
N VAL A 31 16.04 16.75 31.48
CA VAL A 31 14.60 16.55 31.55
C VAL A 31 13.90 17.28 30.39
N GLU A 32 14.28 18.52 30.10
CA GLU A 32 13.76 19.27 28.96
C GLU A 32 14.06 18.57 27.63
N GLY A 33 15.28 18.04 27.46
CA GLY A 33 15.66 17.26 26.28
C GLY A 33 14.85 15.98 26.11
N GLN A 34 14.57 15.26 27.20
CA GLN A 34 13.72 14.07 27.18
C GLN A 34 12.27 14.40 26.82
N ILE A 35 11.71 15.47 27.39
CA ILE A 35 10.34 15.92 27.07
C ILE A 35 10.24 16.37 25.61
N ALA A 36 11.23 17.12 25.11
CA ALA A 36 11.29 17.51 23.71
C ALA A 36 11.36 16.29 22.78
N GLY A 37 12.25 15.33 23.06
CA GLY A 37 12.37 14.11 22.28
C GLY A 37 11.08 13.26 22.30
N LEU A 38 10.39 13.19 23.43
CA LEU A 38 9.08 12.53 23.55
C LEU A 38 8.03 13.21 22.67
N LYS A 39 7.96 14.55 22.71
CA LYS A 39 7.03 15.35 21.91
C LYS A 39 7.27 15.15 20.41
N ASP A 40 8.52 15.18 19.98
CA ASP A 40 8.88 15.01 18.57
C ASP A 40 8.52 13.60 18.08
N ASN A 41 8.79 12.58 18.89
CA ASN A 41 8.42 11.20 18.57
C ASN A 41 6.90 11.02 18.51
N ALA A 42 6.16 11.55 19.48
CA ALA A 42 4.70 11.52 19.48
C ALA A 42 4.11 12.22 18.25
N THR A 43 4.69 13.34 17.82
CA THR A 43 4.26 14.06 16.62
C THR A 43 4.48 13.20 15.37
N LYS A 44 5.67 12.59 15.21
CA LYS A 44 5.97 11.70 14.09
C LYS A 44 5.02 10.51 14.02
N LEU A 45 4.79 9.83 15.15
CA LEU A 45 3.86 8.70 15.19
C LEU A 45 2.42 9.11 14.84
N LEU A 46 1.97 10.27 15.29
CA LEU A 46 0.65 10.77 14.92
C LEU A 46 0.53 11.07 13.43
N ASP A 47 1.58 11.59 12.81
CA ASP A 47 1.61 11.85 11.37
C ASP A 47 1.63 10.54 10.58
N GLU A 48 2.46 9.57 10.97
CA GLU A 48 2.47 8.23 10.38
C GLU A 48 1.09 7.55 10.47
N VAL A 49 0.42 7.64 11.63
CA VAL A 49 -0.93 7.08 11.81
C VAL A 49 -1.95 7.77 10.91
N LYS A 50 -1.87 9.09 10.74
CA LYS A 50 -2.77 9.83 9.83
C LYS A 50 -2.53 9.42 8.38
N ASP A 51 -1.28 9.30 7.97
CA ASP A 51 -0.93 8.90 6.61
C ASP A 51 -1.36 7.46 6.33
N HIS A 52 -1.17 6.55 7.28
CA HIS A 52 -1.71 5.19 7.19
C HIS A 52 -3.24 5.18 7.07
N ARG A 53 -3.95 6.01 7.83
CA ARG A 53 -5.42 6.10 7.74
C ARG A 53 -5.88 6.64 6.39
N ARG A 54 -5.19 7.65 5.83
CA ARG A 54 -5.49 8.18 4.49
C ARG A 54 -5.25 7.13 3.42
N ALA A 55 -4.11 6.45 3.46
CA ALA A 55 -3.78 5.39 2.51
C ALA A 55 -4.76 4.21 2.58
N SER A 56 -5.28 3.89 3.77
CA SER A 56 -6.33 2.86 3.92
C SER A 56 -7.68 3.34 3.39
N ALA A 57 -8.07 4.59 3.66
CA ALA A 57 -9.31 5.16 3.13
C ALA A 57 -9.31 5.20 1.59
N GLU A 58 -8.19 5.59 0.97
CA GLU A 58 -8.04 5.56 -0.50
C GLU A 58 -8.13 4.15 -1.08
N LYS A 59 -7.61 3.14 -0.37
CA LYS A 59 -7.74 1.73 -0.79
C LYS A 59 -9.17 1.23 -0.70
N ASP A 60 -9.90 1.58 0.36
CA ASP A 60 -11.29 1.20 0.53
C ASP A 60 -12.17 1.86 -0.55
N GLU A 61 -11.95 3.15 -0.84
CA GLU A 61 -12.63 3.85 -1.93
C GLU A 61 -12.33 3.23 -3.30
N LEU A 62 -11.08 2.86 -3.58
CA LEU A 62 -10.70 2.19 -4.83
C LEU A 62 -11.38 0.81 -4.95
N LEU A 63 -11.41 0.04 -3.87
CA LEU A 63 -12.08 -1.26 -3.85
C LEU A 63 -13.59 -1.14 -4.06
N ASP A 64 -14.23 -0.14 -3.46
CA ASP A 64 -15.65 0.15 -3.65
C ASP A 64 -15.94 0.58 -5.10
N GLN A 65 -15.09 1.43 -5.69
CA GLN A 65 -15.20 1.79 -7.11
C GLN A 65 -15.04 0.57 -8.03
N MET A 66 -14.05 -0.29 -7.77
CA MET A 66 -13.87 -1.53 -8.53
C MET A 66 -15.07 -2.47 -8.39
N ARG A 67 -15.66 -2.57 -7.20
CA ARG A 67 -16.87 -3.36 -6.96
C ARG A 67 -18.07 -2.81 -7.73
N GLN A 68 -18.25 -1.49 -7.75
CA GLN A 68 -19.31 -0.85 -8.54
C GLN A 68 -19.15 -1.11 -10.05
N VAL A 69 -17.92 -1.04 -10.59
CA VAL A 69 -17.66 -1.35 -12.00
C VAL A 69 -17.96 -2.82 -12.30
N LEU A 70 -17.52 -3.75 -11.45
CA LEU A 70 -17.82 -5.18 -11.62
C LEU A 70 -19.32 -5.48 -11.55
N GLU A 71 -20.05 -4.83 -10.63
CA GLU A 71 -21.51 -4.96 -10.55
C GLU A 71 -22.23 -4.34 -11.76
N ALA A 72 -21.72 -3.25 -12.31
CA ALA A 72 -22.27 -2.62 -13.52
C ALA A 72 -22.02 -3.47 -14.78
N VAL A 73 -20.89 -4.18 -14.85
CA VAL A 73 -20.60 -5.13 -15.93
C VAL A 73 -21.42 -6.42 -15.79
N GLY A 74 -21.74 -6.84 -14.56
CA GLY A 74 -22.51 -8.06 -14.28
C GLY A 74 -24.03 -7.90 -14.33
N LYS A 75 -24.57 -6.68 -14.30
CA LYS A 75 -26.02 -6.42 -14.39
C LYS A 75 -26.41 -6.12 -15.85
N PRO A 76 -27.25 -6.95 -16.50
CA PRO A 76 -27.77 -6.61 -17.82
C PRO A 76 -28.61 -5.33 -17.71
N SER A 77 -28.21 -4.29 -18.46
CA SER A 77 -28.97 -3.04 -18.52
C SER A 77 -30.40 -3.32 -19.02
N PRO A 78 -31.44 -2.85 -18.31
CA PRO A 78 -32.84 -3.07 -18.72
C PRO A 78 -33.24 -2.31 -20.00
N THR A 79 -32.35 -1.47 -20.55
CA THR A 79 -32.56 -0.75 -21.81
C THR A 79 -31.72 -1.27 -22.98
N MET A 80 -30.95 -2.35 -22.79
CA MET A 80 -30.29 -3.03 -23.90
C MET A 80 -31.27 -4.02 -24.54
N PRO A 81 -31.48 -4.01 -25.87
CA PRO A 81 -32.17 -5.11 -26.53
C PRO A 81 -31.48 -6.42 -26.13
N GLN A 82 -32.27 -7.48 -25.91
CA GLN A 82 -31.86 -8.81 -25.44
C GLN A 82 -30.93 -9.59 -26.41
N THR A 83 -30.04 -8.88 -27.10
CA THR A 83 -29.12 -9.39 -28.10
C THR A 83 -27.68 -8.97 -27.82
N PHE A 84 -27.35 -8.54 -26.59
CA PHE A 84 -25.94 -8.50 -26.17
C PHE A 84 -25.46 -9.93 -25.93
N THR A 85 -25.23 -10.66 -27.02
CA THR A 85 -24.25 -11.72 -27.04
C THR A 85 -22.91 -11.06 -26.73
N PRO A 86 -22.14 -11.57 -25.74
CA PRO A 86 -20.74 -11.21 -25.62
C PRO A 86 -20.13 -11.39 -27.01
N PRO A 87 -19.27 -10.47 -27.51
CA PRO A 87 -18.60 -10.70 -28.77
C PRO A 87 -17.91 -12.04 -28.63
N ALA A 88 -18.41 -13.06 -29.34
CA ALA A 88 -17.90 -14.41 -29.25
C ALA A 88 -16.39 -14.29 -29.38
N ALA A 89 -15.65 -14.67 -28.33
CA ALA A 89 -14.20 -14.54 -28.29
C ALA A 89 -13.70 -15.06 -29.63
N LYS A 90 -13.22 -14.15 -30.49
CA LYS A 90 -13.00 -14.46 -31.89
C LYS A 90 -12.00 -15.61 -31.92
N LYS A 91 -12.45 -16.79 -32.32
CA LYS A 91 -11.63 -18.00 -32.26
C LYS A 91 -10.41 -17.78 -33.16
N PRO A 92 -9.20 -18.08 -32.69
CA PRO A 92 -8.00 -18.01 -33.54
C PRO A 92 -8.22 -18.80 -34.81
N ILE A 93 -7.78 -18.26 -35.94
CA ILE A 93 -7.80 -19.01 -37.19
C ILE A 93 -6.78 -20.12 -37.03
N GLN A 94 -7.25 -21.37 -37.11
CA GLN A 94 -6.42 -22.55 -36.93
C GLN A 94 -6.01 -23.10 -38.28
N LEU A 95 -4.72 -23.36 -38.44
CA LEU A 95 -4.15 -23.98 -39.64
C LEU A 95 -3.44 -25.27 -39.24
N THR A 96 -3.65 -26.36 -39.97
CA THR A 96 -2.88 -27.59 -39.72
C THR A 96 -1.44 -27.42 -40.21
N ARG A 97 -0.51 -28.24 -39.71
CA ARG A 97 0.91 -28.15 -40.10
C ARG A 97 1.13 -28.37 -41.60
N GLU A 98 0.31 -29.20 -42.22
CA GLU A 98 0.38 -29.48 -43.66
C GLU A 98 -0.10 -28.29 -44.49
N GLN A 99 -1.19 -27.66 -44.06
CA GLN A 99 -1.73 -26.45 -44.68
C GLN A 99 -0.79 -25.24 -44.46
N ALA A 100 -0.06 -25.20 -43.34
CA ALA A 100 0.94 -24.18 -43.06
C ALA A 100 2.22 -24.31 -43.90
N ARG A 101 2.44 -25.47 -44.55
CA ARG A 101 3.59 -25.68 -45.46
C ARG A 101 3.34 -25.13 -46.85
N ASP A 102 2.09 -24.93 -47.27
CA ASP A 102 1.75 -24.29 -48.53
C ASP A 102 1.78 -22.75 -48.37
N PRO A 103 2.67 -22.03 -49.10
CA PRO A 103 2.77 -20.58 -49.03
C PRO A 103 1.47 -19.85 -49.42
N ALA A 104 0.67 -20.40 -50.33
CA ALA A 104 -0.57 -19.77 -50.77
C ALA A 104 -1.63 -19.80 -49.66
N ILE A 105 -1.78 -20.96 -49.02
CA ILE A 105 -2.73 -21.19 -47.93
C ILE A 105 -2.34 -20.38 -46.69
N TYR A 106 -1.06 -20.36 -46.34
CA TYR A 106 -0.57 -19.58 -45.20
C TYR A 106 -0.82 -18.07 -45.38
N ARG A 107 -0.58 -17.51 -46.58
CA ARG A 107 -0.84 -16.09 -46.87
C ARG A 107 -2.32 -15.75 -46.81
N ALA A 108 -3.19 -16.63 -47.32
CA ALA A 108 -4.64 -16.44 -47.26
C ALA A 108 -5.14 -16.45 -45.81
N ALA A 109 -4.69 -17.42 -45.00
CA ALA A 109 -5.06 -17.53 -43.59
C ALA A 109 -4.53 -16.35 -42.76
N LYS A 110 -3.30 -15.87 -43.03
CA LYS A 110 -2.74 -14.68 -42.40
C LYS A 110 -3.53 -13.43 -42.73
N ALA A 111 -3.89 -13.21 -44.00
CA ALA A 111 -4.72 -12.09 -44.41
C ALA A 111 -6.13 -12.15 -43.78
N GLN A 112 -6.68 -13.36 -43.62
CA GLN A 112 -7.96 -13.58 -42.96
C GLN A 112 -7.87 -13.30 -41.45
N ALA A 113 -6.76 -13.67 -40.80
CA ALA A 113 -6.48 -13.44 -39.38
C ALA A 113 -6.31 -11.94 -39.08
N GLU A 114 -5.59 -11.23 -39.95
CA GLU A 114 -5.42 -9.77 -39.89
C GLU A 114 -6.75 -9.03 -40.10
N LYS A 115 -7.54 -9.42 -41.10
CA LYS A 115 -8.89 -8.86 -41.33
C LYS A 115 -9.85 -9.11 -40.17
N ALA A 116 -9.75 -10.27 -39.53
CA ALA A 116 -10.58 -10.61 -38.38
C ALA A 116 -10.07 -10.00 -37.07
N GLY A 117 -8.81 -9.53 -37.01
CA GLY A 117 -8.17 -9.02 -35.79
C GLY A 117 -7.90 -10.11 -34.76
N VAL A 118 -7.53 -11.31 -35.21
CA VAL A 118 -7.34 -12.51 -34.36
C VAL A 118 -6.00 -13.16 -34.67
N PRO A 119 -5.28 -13.72 -33.68
CA PRO A 119 -4.05 -14.47 -33.95
C PRO A 119 -4.29 -15.73 -34.80
N LEU A 120 -3.36 -16.01 -35.72
CA LEU A 120 -3.25 -17.28 -36.45
C LEU A 120 -2.56 -18.31 -35.54
N GLN A 121 -3.16 -19.48 -35.33
CA GLN A 121 -2.57 -20.59 -34.58
C GLN A 121 -2.33 -21.80 -35.49
N ILE A 122 -1.12 -22.35 -35.46
CA ILE A 122 -0.82 -23.61 -36.16
C ILE A 122 -1.08 -24.75 -35.18
N VAL A 123 -2.14 -25.51 -35.42
CA VAL A 123 -2.54 -26.63 -34.55
C VAL A 123 -1.88 -27.91 -35.05
N ARG A 124 -1.33 -28.66 -34.10
CA ARG A 124 -0.72 -29.98 -34.35
C ARG A 124 -1.80 -31.05 -34.19
N GLU A 125 -2.83 -31.01 -35.04
CA GLU A 125 -3.64 -32.21 -35.26
C GLU A 125 -2.87 -33.09 -36.25
N GLY A 126 -2.67 -34.35 -35.83
CA GLY A 126 -2.12 -35.43 -36.63
C GLY A 126 -3.24 -36.32 -37.13
#